data_AF-A0A2H9LD44-F1
#
_entry.id   AF-A0A2H9LD44-F1
#
_cell.length_a   1.000
_cell.length_b   1.000
_cell.length_c   1.000
_cell.angle_alpha   90.00
_cell.angle_beta   90.00
_cell.angle_gamma   90.00
#
_symmetry.space_group_name_H-M   'P 1'
#
loop_
_entity.id
_entity.type
_entity.pdbx_description
1 polymer ?
#
loop_
_entity_poly.entity_id
_entity_poly.type
_entity_poly.pdbx_seq_one_letter_code
_entity_poly.pdbx_strand_id
1 'polypeptide(L)'
;MVKDTTKPGSEEKEISKRGLKTEEIIEKATKPKVEEKSKKCIGFQTDIRNPLQSVSNSKLKTQQEVVEKKATQVPKIDLTKKIIELHNDGLTTSKIGLILRSEYKILNVKKYCGKTITLILDENKLTQEIPEDLSALLKRAVKLIKHMKSNTKDMTSKYGYQKTVSKIRRLSKYYKRTRKLPKGWIYSEEQASILVK
;
A
#
# COMPACT_ATOMS: atom_id res chain seq x y z
N MET A 1 -66.06 -3.48 -17.34
CA MET A 1 -66.02 -2.00 -17.37
C MET A 1 -65.11 -1.55 -16.22
N VAL A 2 -64.17 -0.62 -16.33
CA VAL A 2 -63.97 0.48 -17.29
C VAL A 2 -62.51 0.45 -17.76
N LYS A 3 -62.32 0.56 -19.08
CA LYS A 3 -61.04 0.88 -19.70
C LYS A 3 -60.96 2.40 -19.70
N ASP A 4 -59.92 2.99 -19.12
CA ASP A 4 -59.53 4.35 -19.49
C ASP A 4 -58.03 4.40 -19.73
N THR A 5 -57.77 4.45 -21.03
CA THR A 5 -56.52 4.82 -21.67
C THR A 5 -56.24 6.30 -21.41
N THR A 6 -55.09 6.62 -20.82
CA THR A 6 -54.52 7.97 -20.98
C THR A 6 -53.14 7.84 -21.60
N LYS A 7 -53.06 8.33 -22.83
CA LYS A 7 -51.92 8.31 -23.74
C LYS A 7 -50.78 9.21 -23.20
N PRO A 8 -49.51 8.84 -23.42
CA PRO A 8 -48.34 9.59 -22.99
C PRO A 8 -48.14 10.83 -23.87
N GLY A 9 -47.72 11.96 -23.29
CA GLY A 9 -47.25 13.09 -24.09
C GLY A 9 -47.55 14.45 -23.49
N SER A 10 -46.73 14.86 -22.53
CA SER A 10 -46.45 16.29 -22.30
C SER A 10 -45.23 16.55 -21.41
N GLU A 11 -44.84 15.61 -20.53
CA GLU A 11 -43.73 15.86 -19.59
C GLU A 11 -42.33 15.45 -20.10
N GLU A 12 -42.24 14.58 -21.11
CA GLU A 12 -40.93 14.10 -21.60
C GLU A 12 -40.15 15.13 -22.43
N LYS A 13 -40.81 16.19 -22.92
CA LYS A 13 -40.13 17.24 -23.72
C LYS A 13 -39.51 18.36 -22.87
N GLU A 14 -39.79 18.42 -21.57
CA GLU A 14 -39.25 19.46 -20.69
C GLU A 14 -37.95 19.04 -19.97
N ILE A 15 -37.67 17.74 -19.93
CA ILE A 15 -36.48 17.18 -19.26
C ILE A 15 -35.22 17.28 -20.17
N SER A 16 -35.40 17.31 -21.49
CA SER A 16 -34.27 17.37 -22.45
C SER A 16 -33.54 18.73 -22.48
N LYS A 17 -34.21 19.85 -22.18
CA LYS A 17 -33.56 21.18 -22.20
C LYS A 17 -32.90 21.60 -20.88
N ARG A 18 -33.18 20.89 -19.78
CA ARG A 18 -32.53 21.13 -18.47
C ARG A 18 -31.29 20.25 -18.26
N GLY A 19 -31.21 19.09 -18.93
CA GLY A 19 -30.06 18.17 -18.85
C GLY A 19 -28.77 18.70 -19.47
N LEU A 20 -28.84 19.62 -20.44
CA LEU A 20 -27.66 20.17 -21.10
C LEU A 20 -26.90 21.21 -20.25
N LYS A 21 -27.57 21.86 -19.28
CA LYS A 21 -26.92 22.85 -18.38
C LYS A 21 -26.31 22.22 -17.13
N THR A 22 -26.76 21.04 -16.71
CA THR A 22 -26.21 20.34 -15.52
C THR A 22 -24.91 19.61 -15.82
N GLU A 23 -24.73 19.07 -17.02
CA GLU A 23 -23.50 18.32 -17.36
C GLU A 23 -22.30 19.24 -17.64
N GLU A 24 -22.52 20.42 -18.24
CA GLU A 24 -21.47 21.44 -18.42
C GLU A 24 -20.89 21.99 -17.10
N ILE A 25 -21.68 21.94 -16.01
CA ILE A 25 -21.25 22.38 -14.67
C ILE A 25 -20.38 21.31 -13.99
N ILE A 26 -20.64 20.01 -14.27
CA ILE A 26 -19.88 18.89 -13.68
C ILE A 26 -18.53 18.71 -14.40
N GLU A 27 -18.47 18.96 -15.71
CA GLU A 27 -17.22 18.85 -16.48
C GLU A 27 -16.23 20.01 -16.21
N LYS A 28 -16.74 21.22 -15.92
CA LYS A 28 -15.91 22.34 -15.45
C LYS A 28 -15.33 22.16 -14.05
N ALA A 29 -15.92 21.28 -13.23
CA ALA A 29 -15.49 21.06 -11.85
C ALA A 29 -14.39 19.99 -11.68
N THR A 30 -14.03 19.24 -12.73
CA THR A 30 -13.09 18.09 -12.63
C THR A 30 -11.78 18.24 -13.40
N LYS A 31 -11.33 19.46 -13.69
CA LYS A 31 -9.93 19.72 -14.10
C LYS A 31 -9.12 20.25 -12.91
N PRO A 32 -8.20 19.47 -12.31
CA PRO A 32 -7.24 20.05 -11.38
C PRO A 32 -6.25 20.94 -12.14
N LYS A 33 -6.31 22.23 -11.84
CA LYS A 33 -5.36 23.26 -12.25
C LYS A 33 -3.96 22.85 -11.82
N VAL A 34 -3.09 22.59 -12.79
CA VAL A 34 -1.64 22.49 -12.57
C VAL A 34 -1.17 23.89 -12.20
N GLU A 35 -1.03 24.16 -10.91
CA GLU A 35 -0.39 25.38 -10.39
C GLU A 35 0.93 24.99 -9.74
N GLU A 36 1.98 25.26 -10.50
CA GLU A 36 3.39 25.05 -10.21
C GLU A 36 3.82 25.97 -9.06
N LYS A 37 3.70 25.50 -7.81
CA LYS A 37 4.21 26.22 -6.64
C LYS A 37 5.54 25.62 -6.19
N SER A 38 6.58 26.25 -6.71
CA SER A 38 7.85 26.55 -6.06
C SER A 38 8.19 25.76 -4.79
N LYS A 39 9.25 24.96 -4.91
CA LYS A 39 10.30 24.72 -3.90
C LYS A 39 10.09 25.51 -2.60
N LYS A 40 9.44 24.90 -1.60
CA LYS A 40 9.54 25.36 -0.21
C LYS A 40 9.74 24.14 0.68
N CYS A 41 10.86 24.16 1.38
CA CYS A 41 11.42 23.10 2.17
C CYS A 41 10.38 22.50 3.13
N ILE A 42 9.95 21.27 2.89
CA ILE A 42 9.43 20.44 3.96
C ILE A 42 10.65 19.86 4.67
N GLY A 43 10.95 20.46 5.83
CA GLY A 43 12.04 20.08 6.69
C GLY A 43 12.06 18.58 6.94
N PHE A 44 13.27 18.07 7.11
CA PHE A 44 13.57 16.77 7.68
C PHE A 44 12.52 16.37 8.72
N GLN A 45 11.63 15.45 8.38
CA GLN A 45 10.93 14.68 9.41
C GLN A 45 11.97 13.69 9.94
N THR A 46 12.83 14.14 10.84
CA THR A 46 13.66 13.25 11.64
C THR A 46 12.73 12.26 12.34
N ASP A 47 13.09 10.99 12.31
CA ASP A 47 12.48 10.00 13.17
C ASP A 47 12.71 10.48 14.62
N ILE A 48 11.65 10.95 15.27
CA ILE A 48 11.68 11.58 16.61
C ILE A 48 12.22 10.62 17.69
N ARG A 49 12.56 9.37 17.34
CA ARG A 49 12.97 8.32 18.28
C ARG A 49 14.36 7.73 18.02
N ASN A 50 15.07 8.13 16.97
CA ASN A 50 16.46 7.68 16.73
C ASN A 50 17.28 8.79 16.04
N PRO A 51 17.84 9.75 16.79
CA PRO A 51 18.56 10.90 16.24
C PRO A 51 19.92 10.56 15.60
N LEU A 52 20.50 9.39 15.93
CA LEU A 52 21.89 9.03 15.60
C LEU A 52 22.05 8.13 14.36
N GLN A 53 20.99 7.87 13.60
CA GLN A 53 21.10 7.07 12.38
C GLN A 53 20.91 7.94 11.14
N SER A 54 21.92 7.90 10.26
CA SER A 54 21.76 8.36 8.89
C SER A 54 20.64 7.54 8.25
N VAL A 55 19.59 8.21 7.82
CA VAL A 55 18.67 7.61 6.87
C VAL A 55 19.47 7.42 5.58
N SER A 56 19.80 6.18 5.26
CA SER A 56 20.20 5.79 3.90
C SER A 56 18.97 5.91 3.00
N ASN A 57 18.49 7.13 2.83
CA ASN A 57 17.54 7.47 1.80
C ASN A 57 18.25 7.15 0.49
N SER A 58 17.87 6.06 -0.16
CA SER A 58 18.16 5.87 -1.56
C SER A 58 17.51 7.05 -2.27
N LYS A 59 18.31 8.08 -2.55
CA LYS A 59 17.89 9.21 -3.35
C LYS A 59 17.47 8.60 -4.68
N LEU A 60 16.16 8.45 -4.89
CA LEU A 60 15.60 8.17 -6.20
C LEU A 60 15.93 9.40 -7.03
N LYS A 61 17.13 9.43 -7.63
CA LYS A 61 17.45 10.37 -8.70
C LYS A 61 16.34 10.20 -9.73
N THR A 62 15.75 11.31 -10.18
CA THR A 62 14.87 11.34 -11.34
C THR A 62 15.72 10.97 -12.56
N GLN A 63 15.99 9.67 -12.73
CA GLN A 63 16.66 9.11 -13.90
C GLN A 63 15.62 8.78 -14.97
N GLN A 64 14.66 9.68 -15.20
CA GLN A 64 13.71 9.46 -16.28
C GLN A 64 14.37 9.66 -17.66
N GLU A 65 15.51 10.36 -17.76
CA GLU A 65 16.20 10.58 -19.05
C GLU A 65 17.29 9.56 -19.42
N VAL A 66 17.92 8.85 -18.47
CA VAL A 66 19.12 8.03 -18.79
C VAL A 66 18.79 6.56 -19.10
N VAL A 67 17.56 6.10 -18.82
CA VAL A 67 17.22 4.66 -18.85
C VAL A 67 16.62 4.20 -20.17
N GLU A 68 16.23 5.09 -21.07
CA GLU A 68 15.70 4.68 -22.38
C GLU A 68 16.70 3.88 -23.23
N LYS A 69 18.01 4.01 -22.96
CA LYS A 69 19.06 3.28 -23.68
C LYS A 69 19.73 2.22 -22.82
N LYS A 70 18.97 1.19 -22.43
CA LYS A 70 19.47 -0.19 -22.23
C LYS A 70 18.25 -1.10 -22.12
N ALA A 71 17.67 -1.38 -23.29
CA ALA A 71 16.76 -2.51 -23.46
C ALA A 71 17.56 -3.79 -23.17
N THR A 72 17.68 -4.13 -21.89
CA THR A 72 18.16 -5.43 -21.45
C THR A 72 17.14 -6.42 -21.97
N GLN A 73 17.55 -7.40 -22.78
CA GLN A 73 16.68 -8.50 -23.21
C GLN A 73 16.05 -9.11 -21.96
N VAL A 74 14.80 -8.74 -21.69
CA VAL A 74 14.01 -9.42 -20.68
C VAL A 74 13.64 -10.73 -21.34
N PRO A 75 13.97 -11.88 -20.73
CA PRO A 75 13.44 -13.14 -21.24
C PRO A 75 11.91 -13.02 -21.30
N LYS A 76 11.27 -13.65 -22.28
CA LYS A 76 9.81 -13.64 -22.50
C LYS A 76 9.10 -14.45 -21.39
N ILE A 77 9.36 -14.10 -20.14
CA ILE A 77 8.85 -14.73 -18.93
C ILE A 77 7.59 -13.98 -18.53
N ASP A 78 6.55 -14.73 -18.25
CA ASP A 78 5.33 -14.21 -17.66
C ASP A 78 5.61 -13.87 -16.18
N LEU A 79 5.88 -12.59 -15.92
CA LEU A 79 6.23 -12.09 -14.59
C LEU A 79 5.12 -12.31 -13.56
N THR A 80 3.87 -12.29 -14.01
CA THR A 80 2.70 -12.51 -13.14
C THR A 80 2.76 -13.91 -12.54
N LYS A 81 3.05 -14.92 -13.38
CA LYS A 81 3.19 -16.32 -12.94
C LYS A 81 4.37 -16.49 -11.98
N LYS A 82 5.52 -15.89 -12.31
CA LYS A 82 6.69 -15.97 -11.43
C LYS A 82 6.45 -15.34 -10.06
N ILE A 83 5.74 -14.21 -10.00
CA ILE A 83 5.37 -13.57 -8.73
C ILE A 83 4.46 -14.49 -7.90
N ILE A 84 3.51 -15.17 -8.53
CA ILE A 84 2.61 -16.13 -7.87
C ILE A 84 3.40 -17.33 -7.33
N GLU A 85 4.30 -17.90 -8.13
CA GLU A 85 5.19 -18.99 -7.70
C GLU A 85 6.00 -18.60 -6.46
N LEU A 86 6.70 -17.47 -6.52
CA LEU A 86 7.52 -16.99 -5.39
C LEU A 86 6.67 -16.68 -4.15
N HIS A 87 5.43 -16.23 -4.33
CA HIS A 87 4.51 -16.03 -3.22
C HIS A 87 4.04 -17.35 -2.60
N ASN A 88 3.77 -18.37 -3.42
CA ASN A 88 3.42 -19.71 -2.97
C ASN A 88 4.58 -20.39 -2.22
N ASP A 89 5.82 -20.05 -2.57
CA ASP A 89 7.02 -20.44 -1.81
C ASP A 89 7.10 -19.76 -0.42
N GLY A 90 6.13 -18.90 -0.07
CA GLY A 90 6.02 -18.23 1.22
C GLY A 90 6.88 -16.97 1.32
N LEU A 91 7.39 -16.45 0.21
CA LEU A 91 8.20 -15.24 0.20
C LEU A 91 7.34 -14.00 0.33
N THR A 92 7.84 -13.02 1.06
CA THR A 92 7.13 -11.75 1.26
C THR A 92 7.29 -10.83 0.05
N THR A 93 6.38 -9.88 -0.16
CA THR A 93 6.39 -9.03 -1.36
C THR A 93 7.68 -8.24 -1.51
N SER A 94 8.26 -7.81 -0.37
CA SER A 94 9.56 -7.14 -0.32
C SER A 94 10.70 -8.05 -0.82
N LYS A 95 10.69 -9.34 -0.43
CA LYS A 95 11.69 -10.32 -0.87
C LYS A 95 11.54 -10.68 -2.34
N ILE A 96 10.30 -10.84 -2.80
CA ILE A 96 10.00 -11.08 -4.22
C ILE A 96 10.61 -9.96 -5.08
N GLY A 97 10.44 -8.70 -4.67
CA GLY A 97 11.06 -7.56 -5.37
C GLY A 97 12.59 -7.61 -5.42
N LEU A 98 13.26 -8.11 -4.38
CA LEU A 98 14.72 -8.28 -4.36
C LEU A 98 15.17 -9.38 -5.33
N ILE A 99 14.46 -10.52 -5.35
CA ILE A 99 14.75 -11.66 -6.23
C ILE A 99 14.56 -11.28 -7.70
N LEU A 100 13.44 -10.62 -8.02
CA LEU A 100 13.18 -10.11 -9.37
C LEU A 100 14.29 -9.17 -9.85
N ARG A 101 14.89 -8.41 -8.93
CA ARG A 101 16.00 -7.51 -9.23
C ARG A 101 17.32 -8.25 -9.41
N SER A 102 17.68 -9.17 -8.52
CA SER A 102 18.98 -9.85 -8.53
C SER A 102 19.08 -10.92 -9.61
N GLU A 103 18.05 -11.75 -9.75
CA GLU A 103 18.05 -12.91 -10.64
C GLU A 103 17.54 -12.55 -12.04
N TYR A 104 16.38 -11.90 -12.08
CA TYR A 104 15.69 -11.60 -13.34
C TYR A 104 16.05 -10.23 -13.93
N LYS A 105 16.90 -9.45 -13.23
CA LYS A 105 17.37 -8.11 -13.65
C LYS A 105 16.25 -7.08 -13.86
N ILE A 106 15.13 -7.26 -13.14
CA ILE A 106 13.97 -6.36 -13.21
C ILE A 106 14.08 -5.30 -12.13
N LEU A 107 14.36 -4.05 -12.52
CA LEU A 107 14.54 -2.96 -11.55
C LEU A 107 13.22 -2.45 -10.96
N ASN A 108 12.14 -2.42 -11.76
CA ASN A 108 10.85 -1.88 -11.32
C ASN A 108 9.67 -2.59 -11.96
N VAL A 109 9.04 -3.50 -11.20
CA VAL A 109 7.88 -4.30 -11.63
C VAL A 109 6.72 -3.44 -12.13
N LYS A 110 6.48 -2.27 -11.52
CA LYS A 110 5.40 -1.37 -11.93
C LYS A 110 5.60 -0.82 -13.35
N LYS A 111 6.86 -0.59 -13.75
CA LYS A 111 7.16 -0.12 -15.12
C LYS A 111 6.97 -1.22 -16.16
N TYR A 112 7.27 -2.47 -15.81
CA TYR A 112 7.15 -3.60 -16.74
C TYR A 112 5.71 -4.10 -16.88
N CYS A 113 4.99 -4.28 -15.78
CA CYS A 113 3.64 -4.86 -15.78
C CYS A 113 2.52 -3.82 -15.68
N GLY A 114 2.82 -2.55 -15.44
CA GLY A 114 1.84 -1.50 -15.14
C GLY A 114 1.21 -1.58 -13.75
N LYS A 115 1.35 -2.73 -13.06
CA LYS A 115 0.76 -3.01 -11.74
C LYS A 115 1.85 -3.22 -10.68
N THR A 116 1.51 -2.97 -9.41
CA THR A 116 2.40 -3.29 -8.30
C THR A 116 2.27 -4.77 -7.92
N ILE A 117 3.30 -5.34 -7.28
CA ILE A 117 3.28 -6.72 -6.79
C ILE A 117 2.05 -6.97 -5.90
N THR A 118 1.72 -6.04 -5.01
CA THR A 118 0.53 -6.13 -4.14
C THR A 118 -0.77 -6.23 -4.95
N LEU A 119 -0.90 -5.43 -6.01
CA LEU A 119 -2.11 -5.42 -6.83
C LEU A 119 -2.24 -6.71 -7.63
N ILE A 120 -1.11 -7.25 -8.11
CA ILE A 120 -1.08 -8.55 -8.78
C ILE A 120 -1.56 -9.66 -7.84
N LEU A 121 -1.14 -9.65 -6.57
CA LEU A 121 -1.61 -10.63 -5.58
C LEU A 121 -3.09 -10.44 -5.24
N ASP A 122 -3.57 -9.20 -5.15
CA ASP A 122 -4.97 -8.87 -4.91
C ASP A 122 -5.88 -9.41 -6.03
N GLU A 123 -5.49 -9.21 -7.29
CA GLU A 123 -6.23 -9.70 -8.47
C GLU A 123 -6.32 -11.23 -8.50
N ASN A 124 -5.27 -11.91 -8.03
CA ASN A 124 -5.21 -13.36 -7.94
C ASN A 124 -5.79 -13.93 -6.64
N LYS A 125 -6.34 -13.07 -5.75
CA LYS A 125 -6.94 -13.46 -4.45
C LYS A 125 -5.96 -14.19 -3.51
N LEU A 126 -4.66 -13.95 -3.65
CA LEU A 126 -3.62 -14.56 -2.81
C LEU A 126 -3.18 -13.63 -1.66
N THR A 127 -3.93 -12.56 -1.41
CA THR A 127 -3.54 -11.52 -0.45
C THR A 127 -3.76 -11.95 0.99
N GLN A 128 -2.78 -11.64 1.83
CA GLN A 128 -2.88 -11.79 3.28
C GLN A 128 -3.85 -10.75 3.87
N GLU A 129 -4.76 -11.19 4.75
CA GLU A 129 -5.70 -10.30 5.44
C GLU A 129 -4.97 -9.22 6.26
N ILE A 130 -3.82 -9.59 6.83
CA ILE A 130 -2.98 -8.68 7.61
C ILE A 130 -1.86 -8.16 6.70
N PRO A 131 -1.65 -6.83 6.62
CA PRO A 131 -0.54 -6.26 5.87
C PRO A 131 0.83 -6.78 6.33
N GLU A 132 1.74 -7.01 5.37
CA GLU A 132 3.12 -7.50 5.59
C GLU A 132 3.88 -6.68 6.66
N ASP A 133 3.78 -5.35 6.61
CA ASP A 133 4.46 -4.47 7.58
C ASP A 133 4.04 -4.76 9.02
N LEU A 134 2.73 -5.00 9.22
CA LEU A 134 2.17 -5.24 10.53
C LEU A 134 2.56 -6.63 11.02
N SER A 135 2.49 -7.64 10.15
CA SER A 135 2.91 -9.01 10.49
C SER A 135 4.39 -9.09 10.85
N ALA A 136 5.27 -8.35 10.16
CA ALA A 136 6.69 -8.27 10.49
C ALA A 136 6.95 -7.64 11.87
N LEU A 137 6.20 -6.59 12.24
CA LEU A 137 6.31 -5.98 13.57
C LEU A 137 5.76 -6.87 14.68
N LEU A 138 4.67 -7.60 14.42
CA LEU A 138 4.13 -8.60 15.36
C LEU A 138 5.16 -9.70 15.62
N LYS A 139 5.80 -10.24 14.55
CA LYS A 139 6.91 -11.21 14.65
C LYS A 139 8.04 -10.70 15.54
N ARG A 140 8.47 -9.46 15.33
CA ARG A 140 9.51 -8.82 16.13
C ARG A 140 9.08 -8.64 17.59
N ALA A 141 7.84 -8.21 17.84
CA ALA A 141 7.32 -8.02 19.18
C ALA A 141 7.29 -9.34 19.97
N VAL A 142 6.80 -10.42 19.36
CA VAL A 142 6.77 -11.76 19.99
C VAL A 142 8.20 -12.23 20.33
N LYS A 143 9.17 -12.01 19.45
CA LYS A 143 10.59 -12.33 19.72
C LYS A 143 11.14 -11.54 20.92
N LEU A 144 10.83 -10.25 21.02
CA LEU A 144 11.26 -9.41 22.14
C LEU A 144 10.61 -9.82 23.46
N ILE A 145 9.32 -10.18 23.45
CA ILE A 145 8.63 -10.69 24.63
C ILE A 145 9.30 -11.99 25.11
N LYS A 146 9.60 -12.92 24.20
CA LYS A 146 10.30 -14.17 24.54
C LYS A 146 11.67 -13.90 25.16
N HIS A 147 12.43 -12.95 24.62
CA HIS A 147 13.74 -12.54 25.17
C HIS A 147 13.62 -11.88 26.55
N MET A 148 12.61 -11.03 26.76
CA MET A 148 12.38 -10.36 28.05
C MET A 148 11.92 -11.31 29.15
N LYS A 149 11.19 -12.38 28.80
CA LYS A 149 10.77 -13.41 29.75
C LYS A 149 11.96 -14.11 30.40
N SER A 150 13.03 -14.37 29.66
CA SER A 150 14.29 -14.90 30.22
C SER A 150 15.20 -13.81 30.79
N ASN A 151 15.20 -12.61 30.20
CA ASN A 151 16.09 -11.51 30.57
C ASN A 151 15.30 -10.29 31.08
N THR A 152 14.84 -10.34 32.33
CA THR A 152 13.99 -9.30 32.92
C THR A 152 14.71 -7.97 33.16
N LYS A 153 16.04 -8.00 33.30
CA LYS A 153 16.89 -6.81 33.57
C LYS A 153 17.35 -6.07 32.30
N ASP A 154 17.06 -6.57 31.10
CA ASP A 154 17.46 -5.94 29.84
C ASP A 154 16.55 -4.76 29.48
N MET A 155 16.97 -3.57 29.94
CA MET A 155 16.26 -2.31 29.70
C MET A 155 16.28 -1.88 28.23
N THR A 156 17.33 -2.21 27.49
CA THR A 156 17.46 -1.90 26.07
C THR A 156 16.41 -2.65 25.26
N SER A 157 16.23 -3.94 25.54
CA SER A 157 15.20 -4.76 24.90
C SER A 157 13.79 -4.32 25.29
N LYS A 158 13.56 -3.97 26.56
CA LYS A 158 12.28 -3.40 27.03
C LYS A 158 11.92 -2.12 26.26
N TYR A 159 12.89 -1.22 26.07
CA TYR A 159 12.71 -0.01 25.29
C TYR A 159 12.46 -0.33 23.80
N GLY A 160 13.19 -1.28 23.23
CA GLY A 160 12.98 -1.78 21.86
C GLY A 160 11.57 -2.37 21.64
N TYR A 161 11.03 -3.08 22.63
CA TYR A 161 9.67 -3.57 22.64
C TYR A 161 8.66 -2.42 22.62
N GLN A 162 8.80 -1.44 23.51
CA GLN A 162 7.94 -0.25 23.56
C GLN A 162 7.94 0.55 22.24
N LYS A 163 9.11 0.72 21.61
CA LYS A 163 9.23 1.34 20.27
C LYS A 163 8.45 0.58 19.21
N THR A 164 8.52 -0.76 19.25
CA THR A 164 7.85 -1.67 18.32
C THR A 164 6.33 -1.61 18.51
N VAL A 165 5.84 -1.73 19.75
CA VAL A 165 4.40 -1.60 20.08
C VAL A 165 3.85 -0.25 19.67
N SER A 166 4.59 0.83 19.92
CA SER A 166 4.19 2.18 19.50
C SER A 166 4.06 2.28 17.97
N LYS A 167 4.93 1.60 17.22
CA LYS A 167 4.84 1.54 15.74
C LYS A 167 3.64 0.73 15.28
N ILE A 168 3.37 -0.41 15.92
CA ILE A 168 2.16 -1.23 15.68
C ILE A 168 0.90 -0.40 15.87
N ARG A 169 0.79 0.34 16.99
CA ARG A 169 -0.37 1.21 17.28
C ARG A 169 -0.57 2.28 16.21
N ARG A 170 0.51 2.92 15.76
CA ARG A 170 0.46 3.92 14.68
C ARG A 170 -0.02 3.32 13.36
N LEU A 171 0.53 2.16 12.97
CA LEU A 171 0.13 1.49 11.72
C LEU A 171 -1.29 0.95 11.78
N SER A 172 -1.71 0.38 12.91
CA SER A 172 -3.09 -0.03 13.13
C SER A 172 -4.05 1.14 12.95
N LYS A 173 -3.76 2.32 13.53
CA LYS A 173 -4.56 3.52 13.32
C LYS A 173 -4.65 3.92 11.84
N TYR A 174 -3.51 3.86 11.12
CA TYR A 174 -3.48 4.15 9.69
C TYR A 174 -4.32 3.16 8.87
N TYR A 175 -4.15 1.86 9.09
CA TYR A 175 -4.85 0.82 8.34
C TYR A 175 -6.35 0.72 8.65
N LYS A 176 -6.75 1.06 9.88
CA LYS A 176 -8.17 1.27 10.22
C LYS A 176 -8.78 2.42 9.44
N ARG A 177 -8.04 3.51 9.23
CA ARG A 177 -8.49 4.65 8.42
C ARG A 177 -8.59 4.29 6.94
N THR A 178 -7.65 3.52 6.40
CA THR A 178 -7.63 3.10 4.99
C THR A 178 -8.47 1.85 4.70
N ARG A 179 -9.23 1.35 5.69
CA ARG A 179 -10.13 0.18 5.58
C ARG A 179 -9.45 -1.15 5.22
N LYS A 180 -8.12 -1.25 5.40
CA LYS A 180 -7.39 -2.52 5.26
C LYS A 180 -7.47 -3.41 6.50
N LEU A 181 -7.98 -2.88 7.61
CA LEU A 181 -8.09 -3.58 8.89
C LEU A 181 -9.44 -3.22 9.54
N PRO A 182 -10.10 -4.16 10.24
CA PRO A 182 -11.37 -3.87 10.91
C PRO A 182 -11.21 -2.78 11.98
N LYS A 183 -12.22 -1.94 12.15
CA LYS A 183 -12.20 -0.80 13.09
C LYS A 183 -11.97 -1.22 14.56
N GLY A 184 -12.46 -2.40 14.93
CA GLY A 184 -12.30 -2.98 16.26
C GLY A 184 -10.91 -3.61 16.53
N TRP A 185 -9.99 -3.61 15.56
CA TRP A 185 -8.69 -4.23 15.76
C TRP A 185 -7.86 -3.49 16.81
N ILE A 186 -7.42 -4.24 17.83
CA ILE A 186 -6.58 -3.80 18.93
C ILE A 186 -5.41 -4.78 19.04
N TYR A 187 -4.23 -4.26 19.39
CA TYR A 187 -3.06 -5.10 19.63
C TYR A 187 -3.11 -5.70 21.04
N SER A 188 -3.07 -7.04 21.11
CA SER A 188 -2.80 -7.80 22.33
C SER A 188 -1.60 -8.75 22.10
N GLU A 189 -0.82 -8.98 23.15
CA GLU A 189 0.35 -9.87 23.10
C GLU A 189 -0.04 -11.32 22.80
N GLU A 190 -1.15 -11.78 23.38
CA GLU A 190 -1.70 -13.13 23.19
C GLU A 190 -2.15 -13.32 21.73
N GLN A 191 -2.92 -12.36 21.21
CA GLN A 191 -3.35 -12.34 19.81
C GLN A 191 -2.15 -12.33 18.86
N ALA A 192 -1.13 -11.54 19.17
CA ALA A 192 0.10 -11.50 18.36
C ALA A 192 0.83 -12.84 18.32
N SER A 193 0.85 -13.59 19.43
CA SER A 193 1.46 -14.92 19.48
C SER A 193 0.69 -15.94 18.65
N ILE A 194 -0.63 -15.83 18.57
CA ILE A 194 -1.48 -16.74 17.77
C ILE A 194 -1.29 -16.46 16.27
N LEU A 195 -1.30 -15.19 15.88
CA LEU A 195 -1.20 -14.76 14.48
C LEU A 195 0.16 -15.03 13.82
N VAL A 196 1.20 -15.22 14.62
CA VAL A 196 2.59 -15.38 14.17
C VAL A 196 3.06 -16.84 14.20
N LYS A 197 2.36 -17.68 14.96
CA LYS A 197 2.68 -19.10 15.10
C LYS A 197 2.30 -19.84 13.83
#